data_AF-A0A1Y0CE65-F1
#
_entry.id   AF-A0A1Y0CE65-F1
#
_cell.length_a   1.000
_cell.length_b   1.000
_cell.length_c   1.000
_cell.angle_alpha   90.00
_cell.angle_beta   90.00
_cell.angle_gamma   90.00
#
_symmetry.space_group_name_H-M   'P 1'
#
loop_
_entity.id
_entity.type
_entity.pdbx_description
1 polymer ?
#
loop_
_entity_poly.entity_id
_entity_poly.type
_entity_poly.pdbx_seq_one_letter_code
_entity_poly.pdbx_strand_id
1 'polypeptide(L)'
;MAATNGTSGTIPTHAAGDLIVIFAFARNSTTVPPAPAAGGTVPTWSFVNQGNAGAACVGVVATAVATANNHTTGTWSGADSVTAVVIRGQAASPIGGQAGGGASTLDATAPAVTLSKTDGSSILLHFMGARTGGATVTWGAAPAGYTKRTEITSGGPICVLTKDATTTDGAVTVTRTGGTTGYSGHTIEIIRG
;
A
#
# COMPACT_ATOMS: atom_id res chain seq x y z
N MET A 1 -3.54 -4.79 10.05
CA MET A 1 -3.04 -3.66 9.25
C MET A 1 -3.19 -2.42 10.09
N ALA A 2 -2.27 -1.47 9.98
CA ALA A 2 -2.35 -0.19 10.67
C ALA A 2 -1.91 0.92 9.71
N ALA A 3 -2.64 2.03 9.70
CA ALA A 3 -2.38 3.19 8.87
C ALA A 3 -2.15 4.40 9.79
N THR A 4 -1.16 5.22 9.47
CA THR A 4 -0.82 6.41 10.24
C THR A 4 -0.66 7.60 9.31
N ASN A 5 -1.28 8.72 9.70
CA ASN A 5 -1.08 10.00 9.07
C ASN A 5 0.21 10.61 9.64
N GLY A 6 1.26 10.63 8.83
CA GLY A 6 2.62 10.92 9.25
C GLY A 6 3.67 10.12 8.47
N THR A 7 4.94 10.41 8.75
CA THR A 7 6.11 9.81 8.08
C THR A 7 6.53 8.47 8.70
N SER A 8 5.90 8.05 9.78
CA SER A 8 6.12 6.77 10.45
C SER A 8 4.81 6.24 11.00
N GLY A 9 4.76 4.93 11.26
CA GLY A 9 3.55 4.29 11.77
C GLY A 9 3.86 3.10 12.66
N THR A 10 2.82 2.58 13.29
CA THR A 10 2.90 1.33 14.05
C THR A 10 2.84 0.14 13.09
N ILE A 11 3.72 -0.83 13.28
CA ILE A 11 3.55 -2.15 12.65
C ILE A 11 2.61 -2.95 13.54
N PRO A 12 1.51 -3.53 13.01
CA PRO A 12 0.66 -4.45 13.77
C PRO A 12 1.47 -5.55 14.45
N THR A 13 0.91 -6.21 15.46
CA THR A 13 1.54 -7.36 16.11
C THR A 13 2.07 -8.34 15.07
N HIS A 14 3.36 -8.61 15.13
CA HIS A 14 4.09 -9.48 14.21
C HIS A 14 5.09 -10.34 14.98
N ALA A 15 5.56 -11.40 14.34
CA ALA A 15 6.61 -12.27 14.84
C ALA A 15 7.71 -12.42 13.79
N ALA A 16 8.86 -12.95 14.21
CA ALA A 16 9.90 -13.34 13.27
C ALA A 16 9.34 -14.31 12.22
N GLY A 17 9.66 -14.09 10.95
CA GLY A 17 9.13 -14.82 9.80
C GLY A 17 7.87 -14.22 9.17
N ASP A 18 7.17 -13.30 9.83
CA ASP A 18 6.04 -12.59 9.21
C ASP A 18 6.55 -11.65 8.09
N LEU A 19 5.82 -11.54 6.98
CA LEU A 19 6.10 -10.53 5.96
C LEU A 19 5.43 -9.22 6.35
N ILE A 20 6.23 -8.16 6.43
CA ILE A 20 5.74 -6.79 6.59
C ILE A 20 5.73 -6.12 5.23
N VAL A 21 4.59 -5.55 4.84
CA VAL A 21 4.44 -4.71 3.64
C VAL A 21 4.11 -3.30 4.08
N ILE A 22 4.85 -2.33 3.53
CA ILE A 22 4.64 -0.91 3.73
C ILE A 22 4.08 -0.30 2.46
N PHE A 23 3.12 0.61 2.63
CA PHE A 23 2.80 1.62 1.63
C PHE A 23 3.09 3.00 2.21
N ALA A 24 4.04 3.73 1.63
CA ALA A 24 4.34 5.11 1.99
C ALA A 24 3.87 6.02 0.86
N PHE A 25 3.04 7.00 1.19
CA PHE A 25 2.36 7.86 0.23
C PHE A 25 2.73 9.32 0.44
N ALA A 26 3.01 10.04 -0.63
CA ALA A 26 3.22 11.48 -0.65
C ALA A 26 2.17 12.15 -1.54
N ARG A 27 1.40 13.06 -0.96
CA ARG A 27 0.42 13.90 -1.69
C ARG A 27 1.11 15.20 -2.12
N ASN A 28 0.64 15.78 -3.22
CA ASN A 28 1.22 17.00 -3.79
C ASN A 28 2.74 16.89 -4.06
N SER A 29 3.22 15.69 -4.38
CA SER A 29 4.62 15.37 -4.66
C SER A 29 4.72 14.37 -5.80
N THR A 30 5.82 14.47 -6.56
CA THR A 30 6.24 13.47 -7.55
C THR A 30 7.49 12.71 -7.10
N THR A 31 8.06 13.08 -5.94
CA THR A 31 9.26 12.44 -5.39
C THR A 31 8.86 11.25 -4.53
N VAL A 32 9.33 10.07 -4.93
CA VAL A 32 9.11 8.82 -4.20
C VAL A 32 9.73 8.92 -2.80
N PRO A 33 8.96 8.63 -1.72
CA PRO A 33 9.54 8.53 -0.38
C PRO A 33 10.65 7.48 -0.32
N PRO A 34 11.89 7.82 0.11
CA PRO A 34 12.95 6.84 0.28
C PRO A 34 12.65 5.93 1.48
N ALA A 35 13.19 4.72 1.42
CA ALA A 35 13.19 3.82 2.57
C ALA A 35 14.05 4.40 3.70
N PRO A 36 13.60 4.33 4.97
CA PRO A 36 14.45 4.67 6.10
C PRO A 36 15.67 3.76 6.16
N ALA A 37 16.79 4.31 6.67
CA ALA A 37 18.00 3.56 6.88
C ALA A 37 17.76 2.39 7.86
N ALA A 38 18.25 1.21 7.50
CA ALA A 38 18.17 0.04 8.37
C ALA A 38 19.05 0.22 9.61
N GLY A 39 18.58 -0.27 10.75
CA GLY A 39 19.30 -0.19 12.02
C GLY A 39 18.37 -0.31 13.23
N GLY A 40 18.86 -0.92 14.30
CA GLY A 40 18.06 -1.18 15.50
C GLY A 40 16.80 -1.99 15.17
N THR A 41 15.62 -1.38 15.35
CA THR A 41 14.31 -1.98 15.05
C THR A 41 13.81 -1.72 13.63
N VAL A 42 14.50 -0.90 12.83
CA VAL A 42 14.13 -0.62 11.43
C VAL A 42 14.73 -1.71 10.52
N PRO A 43 13.91 -2.51 9.83
CA PRO A 43 14.42 -3.56 8.95
C PRO A 43 14.97 -2.96 7.65
N THR A 44 15.73 -3.77 6.91
CA THR A 44 16.11 -3.45 5.53
C THR A 44 14.88 -3.62 4.63
N TRP A 45 14.31 -2.51 4.19
CA TRP A 45 13.18 -2.50 3.26
C TRP A 45 13.64 -2.80 1.83
N SER A 46 12.95 -3.71 1.17
CA SER A 46 13.09 -3.98 -0.27
C SER A 46 11.92 -3.36 -1.01
N PHE A 47 12.18 -2.54 -2.01
CA PHE A 47 11.13 -1.97 -2.84
C PHE A 47 10.48 -3.05 -3.70
N VAL A 48 9.15 -3.09 -3.67
CA VAL A 48 8.35 -3.92 -4.57
C VAL A 48 7.95 -3.07 -5.77
N ASN A 49 7.21 -2.00 -5.53
CA ASN A 49 6.65 -1.14 -6.56
C ASN A 49 6.83 0.35 -6.20
N GLN A 50 7.27 1.18 -7.15
CA GLN A 50 7.58 2.58 -6.89
C GLN A 50 7.37 3.48 -8.12
N GLY A 51 7.26 4.80 -7.89
CA GLY A 51 7.43 5.80 -8.96
C GLY A 51 6.18 6.17 -9.75
N ASN A 52 5.00 5.72 -9.34
CA ASN A 52 3.77 5.96 -10.09
C ASN A 52 3.14 7.30 -9.72
N ALA A 53 3.79 8.37 -10.20
CA ALA A 53 3.38 9.74 -9.97
C ALA A 53 2.21 10.13 -10.89
N GLY A 54 0.98 10.11 -10.38
CA GLY A 54 -0.20 10.65 -11.04
C GLY A 54 -0.60 11.97 -10.44
N ALA A 55 -0.67 13.05 -11.23
CA ALA A 55 -1.20 14.35 -10.79
C ALA A 55 -0.58 14.90 -9.48
N ALA A 56 0.74 14.80 -9.34
CA ALA A 56 1.47 15.15 -8.11
C ALA A 56 1.04 14.31 -6.88
N CYS A 57 0.81 13.02 -7.07
CA CYS A 57 0.68 12.04 -5.99
C CYS A 57 1.57 10.86 -6.30
N VAL A 58 2.34 10.38 -5.34
CA VAL A 58 3.26 9.26 -5.55
C VAL A 58 3.25 8.34 -4.33
N GLY A 59 3.24 7.05 -4.61
CA GLY A 59 3.33 6.00 -3.61
C GLY A 59 4.52 5.08 -3.83
N VAL A 60 4.92 4.41 -2.76
CA VAL A 60 5.88 3.31 -2.79
C VAL A 60 5.41 2.17 -1.92
N VAL A 61 5.56 0.97 -2.46
CA VAL A 61 5.33 -0.29 -1.75
C VAL A 61 6.68 -0.96 -1.50
N ALA A 62 6.95 -1.28 -0.24
CA ALA A 62 8.17 -1.94 0.17
C ALA A 62 7.89 -3.07 1.16
N THR A 63 8.81 -4.01 1.30
CA THR A 63 8.63 -5.18 2.14
C THR A 63 9.87 -5.53 2.94
N ALA A 64 9.66 -6.18 4.07
CA ALA A 64 10.71 -6.84 4.84
C ALA A 64 10.15 -8.09 5.50
N VAL A 65 10.95 -9.14 5.61
CA VAL A 65 10.62 -10.27 6.49
C VAL A 65 11.07 -9.90 7.89
N ALA A 66 10.15 -9.95 8.84
CA ALA A 66 10.43 -9.67 10.23
C ALA A 66 11.47 -10.66 10.78
N THR A 67 12.50 -10.15 11.45
CA THR A 67 13.49 -10.95 12.17
C THR A 67 13.23 -10.97 13.68
N ALA A 68 12.36 -10.07 14.16
CA ALA A 68 11.90 -9.97 15.54
C ALA A 68 10.43 -9.50 15.58
N ASN A 69 9.88 -9.33 16.79
CA ASN A 69 8.49 -8.89 17.02
C ASN A 69 8.35 -7.39 17.36
N ASN A 70 9.45 -6.64 17.27
CA ASN A 70 9.54 -5.25 17.71
C ASN A 70 9.98 -4.30 16.58
N HIS A 71 9.78 -4.69 15.32
CA HIS A 71 10.12 -3.83 14.21
C HIS A 71 9.29 -2.55 14.19
N THR A 72 9.91 -1.50 13.70
CA THR A 72 9.29 -0.19 13.43
C THR A 72 9.33 0.10 11.94
N THR A 73 8.41 0.91 11.42
CA THR A 73 8.42 1.31 10.01
C THR A 73 9.68 2.09 9.62
N GLY A 74 10.35 2.70 10.61
CA GLY A 74 11.28 3.80 10.40
C GLY A 74 10.55 5.08 9.93
N THR A 75 11.32 6.12 9.62
CA THR A 75 10.81 7.39 9.10
C THR A 75 10.96 7.43 7.57
N TRP A 76 9.84 7.31 6.87
CA TRP A 76 9.74 7.49 5.42
C TRP A 76 9.69 8.98 5.11
N SER A 77 10.86 9.60 4.95
CA SER A 77 10.94 11.04 4.71
C SER A 77 10.18 11.42 3.42
N GLY A 78 9.46 12.53 3.45
CA GLY A 78 8.63 12.96 2.32
C GLY A 78 7.31 12.20 2.15
N ALA A 79 7.02 11.19 2.96
CA ALA A 79 5.67 10.62 3.04
C ALA A 79 4.75 11.50 3.90
N ASP A 80 3.50 11.60 3.48
CA ASP A 80 2.40 12.18 4.25
C ASP A 80 1.66 11.12 5.08
N SER A 81 1.72 9.86 4.66
CA SER A 81 1.11 8.75 5.37
C SER A 81 1.80 7.43 5.09
N VAL A 82 1.77 6.55 6.08
CA VAL A 82 2.37 5.21 6.02
C VAL A 82 1.35 4.17 6.49
N THR A 83 1.19 3.10 5.74
CA THR A 83 0.47 1.89 6.18
C THR A 83 1.40 0.72 6.30
N ALA A 84 1.24 -0.06 7.38
CA ALA A 84 1.86 -1.34 7.58
C ALA A 84 0.84 -2.50 7.55
N VAL A 85 1.17 -3.50 6.74
CA VAL A 85 0.46 -4.77 6.63
C VAL A 85 1.38 -5.87 7.12
N VAL A 86 0.85 -6.80 7.90
CA VAL A 86 1.55 -8.01 8.34
C VAL A 86 0.84 -9.19 7.69
N ILE A 87 1.58 -9.99 6.93
CA ILE A 87 1.12 -11.23 6.31
C ILE A 87 1.81 -12.41 6.99
N ARG A 88 1.05 -13.48 7.23
CA ARG A 88 1.52 -14.73 7.81
C ARG A 88 1.29 -15.87 6.83
N GLY A 89 2.16 -16.89 6.87
CA GLY A 89 2.04 -18.06 6.01
C GLY A 89 2.29 -17.75 4.53
N GLN A 90 3.09 -16.72 4.23
CA GLN A 90 3.54 -16.43 2.88
C GLN A 90 4.62 -17.42 2.42
N ALA A 91 4.78 -17.59 1.11
CA ALA A 91 5.88 -18.37 0.55
C ALA A 91 7.25 -17.71 0.80
N ALA A 92 8.34 -18.47 0.65
CA ALA A 92 9.70 -17.97 0.82
C ALA A 92 10.05 -16.81 -0.13
N SER A 93 9.49 -16.83 -1.34
CA SER A 93 9.49 -15.73 -2.31
C SER A 93 8.06 -15.20 -2.45
N PRO A 94 7.61 -14.31 -1.55
CA PRO A 94 6.18 -14.04 -1.39
C PRO A 94 5.63 -13.03 -2.39
N ILE A 95 6.48 -12.30 -3.13
CA ILE A 95 6.02 -11.23 -4.01
C ILE A 95 5.79 -11.78 -5.42
N GLY A 96 4.55 -11.68 -5.88
CA GLY A 96 4.13 -12.08 -7.22
C GLY A 96 3.96 -10.91 -8.17
N GLY A 97 2.89 -10.95 -8.96
CA GLY A 97 2.49 -9.88 -9.87
C GLY A 97 2.36 -8.53 -9.17
N GLN A 98 2.81 -7.47 -9.82
CA GLN A 98 2.76 -6.12 -9.26
C GLN A 98 2.57 -5.07 -10.35
N ALA A 99 1.83 -4.03 -10.01
CA ALA A 99 1.58 -2.90 -10.89
C ALA A 99 1.33 -1.65 -10.05
N GLY A 100 1.63 -0.50 -10.62
CA GLY A 100 1.17 0.76 -10.09
C GLY A 100 0.91 1.77 -11.18
N GLY A 101 0.17 2.81 -10.82
CA GLY A 101 -0.28 3.85 -11.74
C GLY A 101 -0.87 5.03 -10.99
N GLY A 102 -1.30 6.04 -11.72
CA GLY A 102 -1.96 7.21 -11.15
C GLY A 102 -2.60 8.03 -12.26
N ALA A 103 -3.63 8.81 -11.92
CA ALA A 103 -4.30 9.69 -12.87
C ALA A 103 -4.88 10.92 -12.19
N SER A 104 -5.27 11.91 -12.99
CA SER A 104 -5.89 13.17 -12.55
C SER A 104 -7.41 13.05 -12.41
N THR A 105 -7.90 12.04 -11.70
CA THR A 105 -9.33 11.84 -11.43
C THR A 105 -9.64 11.91 -9.93
N LEU A 106 -10.92 12.05 -9.57
CA LEU A 106 -11.34 12.01 -8.17
C LEU A 106 -11.29 10.60 -7.63
N ASP A 107 -11.92 9.65 -8.32
CA ASP A 107 -11.87 8.25 -7.92
C ASP A 107 -10.45 7.71 -8.09
N ALA A 108 -10.04 6.85 -7.16
CA ALA A 108 -8.71 6.27 -7.14
C ALA A 108 -8.79 4.81 -7.59
N THR A 109 -7.88 4.43 -8.48
CA THR A 109 -7.83 3.09 -9.06
C THR A 109 -6.49 2.43 -8.77
N ALA A 110 -6.52 1.25 -8.13
CA ALA A 110 -5.37 0.36 -8.14
C ALA A 110 -5.39 -0.46 -9.43
N PRO A 111 -4.28 -0.51 -10.20
CA PRO A 111 -4.26 -1.19 -11.50
C PRO A 111 -4.36 -2.70 -11.36
N ALA A 112 -4.76 -3.38 -12.45
CA ALA A 112 -4.73 -4.84 -12.51
C ALA A 112 -3.29 -5.36 -12.50
N VAL A 113 -3.10 -6.58 -11.99
CA VAL A 113 -1.83 -7.32 -12.13
C VAL A 113 -2.02 -8.62 -12.88
N THR A 114 -1.01 -9.03 -13.64
CA THR A 114 -0.88 -10.42 -14.07
C THR A 114 -0.32 -11.22 -12.91
N LEU A 115 -1.09 -12.19 -12.40
CA LEU A 115 -0.65 -13.04 -11.29
C LEU A 115 0.52 -13.92 -11.73
N SER A 116 1.53 -14.03 -10.88
CA SER A 116 2.59 -15.03 -11.04
C SER A 116 2.14 -16.41 -10.54
N LYS A 117 1.17 -16.46 -9.62
CA LYS A 117 0.55 -17.70 -9.14
C LYS A 117 -0.96 -17.66 -9.32
N THR A 118 -1.44 -18.46 -10.26
CA THR A 118 -2.85 -18.48 -10.70
C THR A 118 -3.65 -19.63 -10.10
N ASP A 119 -3.17 -20.29 -9.05
CA ASP A 119 -3.85 -21.43 -8.40
C ASP A 119 -4.92 -20.99 -7.37
N GLY A 120 -5.13 -19.69 -7.20
CA GLY A 120 -6.09 -19.11 -6.26
C GLY A 120 -5.60 -19.04 -4.81
N SER A 121 -4.32 -19.33 -4.54
CA SER A 121 -3.77 -19.28 -3.17
C SER A 121 -3.29 -17.89 -2.75
N SER A 122 -3.01 -16.98 -3.68
CA SER A 122 -2.48 -15.65 -3.37
C SER A 122 -3.49 -14.74 -2.66
N ILE A 123 -3.00 -13.66 -2.05
CA ILE A 123 -3.78 -12.48 -1.65
C ILE A 123 -3.32 -11.31 -2.49
N LEU A 124 -4.25 -10.47 -2.90
CA LEU A 124 -3.94 -9.17 -3.49
C LEU A 124 -4.10 -8.07 -2.46
N LEU A 125 -3.10 -7.18 -2.42
CA LEU A 125 -3.14 -5.93 -1.67
C LEU A 125 -3.25 -4.78 -2.68
N HIS A 126 -4.27 -3.95 -2.51
CA HIS A 126 -4.51 -2.78 -3.33
C HIS A 126 -4.36 -1.54 -2.45
N PHE A 127 -3.38 -0.70 -2.77
CA PHE A 127 -3.10 0.54 -2.08
C PHE A 127 -3.50 1.71 -2.96
N MET A 128 -4.23 2.66 -2.40
CA MET A 128 -4.56 3.91 -3.06
C MET A 128 -4.19 5.05 -2.13
N GLY A 129 -3.53 6.06 -2.67
CA GLY A 129 -3.31 7.35 -2.03
C GLY A 129 -3.91 8.46 -2.88
N ALA A 130 -4.48 9.47 -2.23
CA ALA A 130 -5.29 10.47 -2.89
C ALA A 130 -4.76 11.89 -2.66
N ARG A 131 -4.89 12.74 -3.67
CA ARG A 131 -4.56 14.15 -3.55
C ARG A 131 -5.56 14.87 -2.67
N THR A 132 -5.07 15.76 -1.81
CA THR A 132 -5.91 16.72 -1.09
C THR A 132 -5.38 18.12 -1.28
N GLY A 133 -6.27 19.06 -1.57
CA GLY A 133 -6.01 20.49 -1.43
C GLY A 133 -6.17 20.96 0.03
N GLY A 134 -5.82 20.11 1.01
CA GLY A 134 -6.08 20.35 2.43
C GLY A 134 -7.47 19.91 2.93
N ALA A 135 -8.37 19.49 2.03
CA ALA A 135 -9.69 18.97 2.40
C ALA A 135 -9.64 17.51 2.89
N THR A 136 -10.61 17.15 3.73
CA THR A 136 -10.90 15.76 4.10
C THR A 136 -11.49 15.00 2.91
N VAL A 137 -11.09 13.74 2.78
CA VAL A 137 -11.53 12.76 1.81
C VAL A 137 -12.43 11.75 2.49
N THR A 138 -13.53 11.36 1.85
CA THR A 138 -14.31 10.18 2.25
C THR A 138 -14.13 9.09 1.22
N TRP A 139 -13.68 7.91 1.67
CA TRP A 139 -13.55 6.74 0.82
C TRP A 139 -14.85 5.95 0.79
N GLY A 140 -15.31 5.59 -0.41
CA GLY A 140 -16.49 4.76 -0.62
C GLY A 140 -16.37 3.36 0.00
N ALA A 141 -17.44 2.58 -0.17
CA ALA A 141 -17.42 1.16 0.17
C ALA A 141 -16.42 0.40 -0.72
N ALA A 142 -15.92 -0.73 -0.22
CA ALA A 142 -15.13 -1.63 -1.05
C ALA A 142 -16.02 -2.17 -2.20
N PRO A 143 -15.52 -2.22 -3.44
CA PRO A 143 -16.21 -2.91 -4.53
C PRO A 143 -16.45 -4.39 -4.20
N ALA A 144 -17.46 -5.00 -4.84
CA ALA A 144 -17.80 -6.40 -4.63
C ALA A 144 -16.59 -7.33 -4.87
N GLY A 145 -16.36 -8.28 -3.96
CA GLY A 145 -15.20 -9.18 -3.99
C GLY A 145 -13.93 -8.61 -3.37
N TYR A 146 -13.96 -7.35 -2.90
CA TYR A 146 -12.85 -6.71 -2.17
C TYR A 146 -13.28 -6.40 -0.74
N THR A 147 -12.30 -6.35 0.16
CA THR A 147 -12.51 -5.95 1.56
C THR A 147 -11.69 -4.70 1.85
N LYS A 148 -12.33 -3.62 2.31
CA LYS A 148 -11.62 -2.44 2.83
C LYS A 148 -11.04 -2.75 4.20
N ARG A 149 -9.73 -2.61 4.34
CA ARG A 149 -9.00 -3.01 5.56
C ARG A 149 -8.64 -1.83 6.45
N THR A 150 -8.29 -0.70 5.85
CA THR A 150 -7.96 0.53 6.57
C THR A 150 -8.06 1.72 5.63
N GLU A 151 -8.23 2.89 6.22
CA GLU A 151 -8.25 4.17 5.51
C GLU A 151 -7.70 5.30 6.37
N ILE A 152 -7.19 6.33 5.70
CA ILE A 152 -6.92 7.65 6.26
C ILE A 152 -7.71 8.64 5.41
N THR A 153 -8.37 9.59 6.05
CA THR A 153 -9.27 10.55 5.40
C THR A 153 -8.67 11.95 5.29
N SER A 154 -7.56 12.26 5.95
CA SER A 154 -6.93 13.58 5.94
C SER A 154 -5.41 13.48 5.87
N GLY A 155 -4.70 14.61 5.66
CA GLY A 155 -3.23 14.76 5.75
C GLY A 155 -2.35 13.90 4.84
N GLY A 156 -2.92 12.95 4.09
CA GLY A 156 -2.24 11.94 3.26
C GLY A 156 -3.19 10.77 3.01
N PRO A 157 -4.42 11.01 2.53
CA PRO A 157 -5.46 10.00 2.59
C PRO A 157 -5.08 8.78 1.78
N ILE A 158 -5.27 7.61 2.38
CA ILE A 158 -5.02 6.33 1.76
C ILE A 158 -6.20 5.40 2.01
N CYS A 159 -6.39 4.44 1.12
CA CYS A 159 -7.33 3.34 1.28
C CYS A 159 -6.62 2.05 0.89
N VAL A 160 -6.78 1.02 1.71
CA VAL A 160 -6.19 -0.30 1.45
C VAL A 160 -7.29 -1.35 1.35
N LEU A 161 -7.32 -2.04 0.23
CA LEU A 161 -8.20 -3.19 0.01
C LEU A 161 -7.39 -4.49 -0.03
N THR A 162 -8.05 -5.57 0.35
CA THR A 162 -7.61 -6.93 0.06
C THR A 162 -8.60 -7.64 -0.83
N LYS A 163 -8.11 -8.58 -1.62
CA LYS A 163 -8.91 -9.59 -2.30
C LYS A 163 -8.17 -10.92 -2.22
N ASP A 164 -8.87 -11.98 -1.79
CA ASP A 164 -8.32 -13.32 -1.97
C ASP A 164 -8.27 -13.58 -3.48
N ALA A 165 -7.10 -13.94 -3.99
CA ALA A 165 -6.90 -14.02 -5.43
C ALA A 165 -7.71 -15.19 -5.99
N THR A 166 -8.53 -14.88 -6.99
CA THR A 166 -8.97 -15.87 -7.99
C THR A 166 -7.83 -16.11 -8.97
N THR A 167 -7.96 -17.02 -9.93
CA THR A 167 -6.90 -17.31 -10.93
C THR A 167 -6.51 -16.10 -11.81
N THR A 168 -7.15 -14.94 -11.62
CA THR A 168 -6.96 -13.66 -12.30
C THR A 168 -7.21 -12.47 -11.37
N ASP A 169 -6.77 -11.28 -11.80
CA ASP A 169 -7.10 -9.99 -11.19
C ASP A 169 -7.74 -9.02 -12.20
N GLY A 170 -8.30 -7.92 -11.70
CA GLY A 170 -8.73 -6.76 -12.48
C GLY A 170 -8.48 -5.46 -11.70
N ALA A 171 -8.43 -4.34 -12.43
CA ALA A 171 -8.26 -3.03 -11.81
C ALA A 171 -9.47 -2.73 -10.91
N VAL A 172 -9.21 -2.10 -9.76
CA VAL A 172 -10.25 -1.80 -8.77
C VAL A 172 -10.26 -0.31 -8.47
N THR A 173 -11.45 0.28 -8.57
CA THR A 173 -11.68 1.70 -8.32
C THR A 173 -12.50 1.88 -7.04
N VAL A 174 -12.03 2.75 -6.14
CA VAL A 174 -12.80 3.19 -4.98
C VAL A 174 -13.31 4.60 -5.24
N THR A 175 -14.62 4.77 -5.14
CA THR A 175 -15.23 6.09 -5.26
C THR A 175 -14.81 6.98 -4.11
N ARG A 176 -14.63 8.27 -4.40
CA ARG A 176 -14.17 9.22 -3.40
C ARG A 176 -14.94 10.53 -3.48
N THR A 177 -15.26 11.08 -2.32
CA THR A 177 -15.75 12.46 -2.20
C THR A 177 -14.77 13.33 -1.40
N GLY A 178 -14.76 14.64 -1.69
CA GLY A 178 -13.79 15.57 -1.11
C GLY A 178 -12.39 15.45 -1.73
N GLY A 179 -11.48 16.33 -1.30
CA GLY A 179 -10.13 16.42 -1.88
C GLY A 179 -10.10 17.10 -3.26
N THR A 180 -9.06 16.80 -4.04
CA THR A 180 -8.91 17.27 -5.42
C THR A 180 -8.52 16.09 -6.33
N THR A 181 -8.54 16.31 -7.64
CA THR A 181 -8.17 15.28 -8.61
C THR A 181 -6.69 14.89 -8.46
N GLY A 182 -6.43 13.60 -8.60
CA GLY A 182 -5.10 13.05 -8.44
C GLY A 182 -5.08 11.89 -7.45
N TYR A 183 -4.45 10.80 -7.86
CA TYR A 183 -4.20 9.66 -7.01
C TYR A 183 -2.95 8.89 -7.46
N SER A 184 -2.45 8.05 -6.57
CA SER A 184 -1.48 7.00 -6.86
C SER A 184 -2.05 5.67 -6.38
N GLY A 185 -2.02 4.65 -7.21
CA GLY A 185 -2.61 3.34 -6.97
C GLY A 185 -1.60 2.23 -7.24
N HIS A 186 -1.56 1.22 -6.39
CA HIS A 186 -0.65 0.08 -6.47
C HIS A 186 -1.39 -1.21 -6.16
N THR A 187 -1.08 -2.25 -6.89
CA THR A 187 -1.54 -3.61 -6.61
C THR A 187 -0.32 -4.52 -6.51
N ILE A 188 -0.27 -5.34 -5.47
CA ILE A 188 0.72 -6.40 -5.34
C ILE A 188 0.05 -7.73 -5.00
N GLU A 189 0.58 -8.80 -5.58
CA GLU A 189 0.26 -10.17 -5.23
C GLU A 189 1.20 -10.66 -4.13
N ILE A 190 0.61 -11.23 -3.09
CA ILE A 190 1.31 -11.97 -2.05
C ILE A 190 1.01 -13.46 -2.20
N ILE A 191 2.02 -14.24 -2.57
CA ILE A 191 1.97 -15.68 -2.69
C ILE A 191 1.93 -16.30 -1.29
N ARG A 192 0.91 -17.13 -1.03
CA ARG A 192 0.81 -17.93 0.19
C ARG A 192 1.39 -19.34 0.00
N GLY A 193 1.94 -19.86 1.10
CA GLY A 193 2.46 -21.21 1.23
C GLY A 193 1.37 -22.23 1.57
#